data_AF-A0A7R9SWF9-F1
#
_entry.id   AF-A0A7R9SWF9-F1
#
_cell.length_a   1.000
_cell.length_b   1.000
_cell.length_c   1.000
_cell.angle_alpha   90.00
_cell.angle_beta   90.00
_cell.angle_gamma   90.00
#
_symmetry.space_group_name_H-M   'P 1'
#
loop_
_entity.id
_entity.type
_entity.pdbx_description
1 polymer ?
#
loop_
_entity_poly.entity_id
_entity_poly.type
_entity_poly.pdbx_seq_one_letter_code
_entity_poly.pdbx_strand_id
1 'polypeptide(L)'
;WKPEDGRLLPIVCSTKPRGIDNVSWDWLSKLPFGALIFSTKGNVPLPSLCADGDLDGDYYFVCWDENILAHVKPRDVAKATKESRRANASARDVTLGEQWLVEAQRHMLDVSALRENIDVCKLYRRWEQCCRTSQSGMDDPDARCYADAYVQALEHDKHGSGYHMGPKTTM
;
A
#
# COMPACT_ATOMS: atom_id res chain seq x y z
N TRP A 1 4.05 2.68 -5.06
CA TRP A 1 4.38 1.68 -6.09
C TRP A 1 5.88 1.55 -6.17
N LYS A 2 6.39 0.55 -5.48
CA LYS A 2 7.79 0.18 -5.44
C LYS A 2 7.96 -1.22 -6.02
N PRO A 3 9.15 -1.58 -6.53
CA PRO A 3 9.40 -2.94 -7.00
C PRO A 3 9.11 -4.01 -5.95
N GLU A 4 9.28 -3.65 -4.67
CA GLU A 4 9.00 -4.53 -3.55
C GLU A 4 7.52 -4.59 -3.16
N ASP A 5 6.58 -3.99 -3.91
CA ASP A 5 5.15 -4.17 -3.61
C ASP A 5 4.60 -5.47 -4.24
N GLY A 6 5.27 -6.00 -5.27
CA GLY A 6 4.95 -7.29 -5.87
C GLY A 6 5.43 -8.47 -5.02
N ARG A 7 4.65 -9.55 -4.97
CA ARG A 7 4.97 -10.77 -4.21
C ARG A 7 4.92 -11.99 -5.11
N LEU A 8 5.98 -12.78 -5.08
CA LEU A 8 5.98 -14.13 -5.64
C LEU A 8 5.67 -15.11 -4.51
N LEU A 9 4.58 -15.85 -4.64
CA LEU A 9 4.10 -16.78 -3.63
C LEU A 9 3.96 -18.18 -4.24
N PRO A 10 4.29 -19.24 -3.47
CA PRO A 10 4.03 -20.59 -3.93
C PRO A 10 2.52 -20.83 -4.03
N ILE A 11 2.07 -21.46 -5.11
CA ILE A 11 0.68 -21.94 -5.22
C ILE A 11 0.53 -23.10 -4.25
N VAL A 12 -0.27 -22.91 -3.19
CA VAL A 12 -0.34 -23.91 -2.14
C VAL A 12 -1.22 -25.10 -2.50
N CYS A 13 -2.27 -25.00 -3.32
CA CYS A 13 -3.02 -26.21 -3.71
C CYS A 13 -4.11 -26.01 -4.79
N SER A 14 -4.18 -26.94 -5.75
CA SER A 14 -5.39 -27.28 -6.53
C SER A 14 -6.22 -28.41 -5.91
N THR A 15 -5.77 -28.97 -4.77
CA THR A 15 -6.38 -30.12 -4.09
C THR A 15 -6.41 -29.92 -2.57
N LYS A 16 -7.15 -30.75 -1.83
CA LYS A 16 -7.26 -30.63 -0.37
C LYS A 16 -5.90 -30.83 0.33
N PRO A 17 -5.37 -29.84 1.07
CA PRO A 17 -4.12 -30.00 1.82
C PRO A 17 -4.19 -31.10 2.90
N ARG A 18 -3.07 -31.75 3.21
CA ARG A 18 -2.99 -32.70 4.34
C ARG A 18 -3.16 -31.95 5.65
N GLY A 19 -4.15 -32.35 6.45
CA GLY A 19 -4.40 -31.80 7.79
C GLY A 19 -5.55 -30.80 7.90
N ILE A 20 -6.19 -30.41 6.79
CA ILE A 20 -7.47 -29.68 6.85
C ILE A 20 -8.63 -30.68 7.01
N ASP A 21 -9.59 -30.37 7.87
CA ASP A 21 -10.79 -31.18 8.02
C ASP A 21 -11.72 -31.03 6.81
N ASN A 22 -12.70 -31.93 6.68
CA ASN A 22 -13.62 -31.92 5.53
C ASN A 22 -14.55 -30.70 5.52
N VAL A 23 -14.91 -30.17 6.68
CA VAL A 23 -15.84 -29.02 6.79
C VAL A 23 -15.15 -27.74 6.35
N SER A 24 -13.93 -27.49 6.84
CA SER A 24 -13.14 -26.33 6.42
C SER A 24 -12.79 -26.38 4.94
N TRP A 25 -12.49 -27.57 4.39
CA TRP A 25 -12.25 -27.72 2.96
C TRP A 25 -13.50 -27.49 2.10
N ASP A 26 -14.65 -28.01 2.52
CA ASP A 26 -15.93 -27.79 1.85
C ASP A 26 -16.31 -26.30 1.85
N TRP A 27 -16.09 -25.60 2.97
CA TRP A 27 -16.26 -24.15 3.05
C TRP A 27 -15.35 -23.39 2.06
N LEU A 28 -14.05 -23.72 2.02
CA LEU A 28 -13.11 -23.11 1.08
C LEU A 28 -13.52 -23.34 -0.38
N SER A 29 -14.00 -24.56 -0.70
CA SER A 29 -14.40 -24.95 -2.05
C SER A 29 -15.68 -24.25 -2.52
N LYS A 30 -16.48 -23.71 -1.60
CA LYS A 30 -17.70 -22.97 -1.88
C LYS A 30 -17.48 -21.47 -2.12
N LEU A 31 -16.26 -20.98 -1.93
CA LEU A 31 -15.95 -19.57 -2.19
C LEU A 31 -16.06 -19.26 -3.69
N PRO A 32 -16.53 -18.04 -4.04
CA PRO A 32 -16.64 -17.65 -5.43
C PRO A 32 -15.25 -17.57 -6.08
N PHE A 33 -15.22 -17.81 -7.40
CA PHE A 33 -14.01 -17.58 -8.19
C PHE A 33 -13.52 -16.13 -8.02
N GLY A 34 -12.20 -15.97 -7.85
CA GLY A 34 -11.57 -14.68 -7.59
C GLY A 34 -11.46 -14.31 -6.10
N ALA A 35 -12.02 -15.11 -5.18
CA ALA A 35 -11.75 -14.94 -3.76
C ALA A 35 -10.28 -15.25 -3.45
N LEU A 36 -9.62 -14.32 -2.75
CA LEU A 36 -8.24 -14.48 -2.29
C LEU A 36 -8.24 -14.60 -0.76
N ILE A 37 -7.49 -15.57 -0.26
CA ILE A 37 -7.37 -15.83 1.17
C ILE A 37 -5.91 -15.73 1.55
N PHE A 38 -5.62 -14.78 2.43
CA PHE A 38 -4.29 -14.60 2.97
C PHE A 38 -4.11 -15.37 4.27
N SER A 39 -2.93 -15.93 4.48
CA SER A 39 -2.57 -16.58 5.74
C SER A 39 -2.59 -15.57 6.89
N THR A 40 -3.17 -15.96 8.02
CA THR A 40 -3.07 -15.22 9.28
C THR A 40 -1.78 -15.53 10.05
N LYS A 41 -0.97 -16.47 9.56
CA LYS A 41 0.33 -16.81 10.13
C LYS A 41 1.40 -15.86 9.61
N GLY A 42 2.36 -15.52 10.48
CA GLY A 42 3.49 -14.64 10.19
C GLY A 42 3.50 -13.42 11.12
N ASN A 43 4.56 -12.62 11.04
CA ASN A 43 4.71 -11.42 11.87
C ASN A 43 4.04 -10.18 11.26
N VAL A 44 3.79 -10.19 9.95
CA VAL A 44 3.19 -9.08 9.21
C VAL A 44 2.12 -9.64 8.27
N PRO A 45 0.90 -9.08 8.25
CA PRO A 45 -0.13 -9.45 7.28
C PRO A 45 0.35 -9.27 5.85
N LEU A 46 0.11 -10.25 4.99
CA LEU A 46 0.52 -10.20 3.58
C LEU A 46 -0.11 -9.02 2.80
N PRO A 47 -1.40 -8.68 2.98
CA PRO A 47 -2.00 -7.44 2.47
C PRO A 47 -1.13 -6.20 2.65
N SER A 48 -0.68 -5.95 3.88
CA SER A 48 0.11 -4.76 4.23
C SER A 48 1.51 -4.77 3.61
N LEU A 49 1.98 -5.92 3.14
CA LEU A 49 3.23 -6.01 2.38
C LEU A 49 3.02 -5.67 0.90
N CYS A 50 1.80 -5.67 0.39
CA CYS A 50 1.46 -5.34 -1.00
C CYS A 50 0.98 -3.89 -1.06
N ALA A 51 1.92 -2.94 -1.21
CA ALA A 51 1.61 -1.51 -1.28
C ALA A 51 0.78 -0.97 -0.09
N ASP A 52 1.05 -1.46 1.13
CA ASP A 52 0.34 -1.09 2.36
C ASP A 52 -1.18 -1.36 2.35
N GLY A 53 -1.64 -2.29 1.52
CA GLY A 53 -3.06 -2.65 1.44
C GLY A 53 -3.61 -3.35 2.69
N ASP A 54 -4.93 -3.45 2.74
CA ASP A 54 -5.68 -4.17 3.77
C ASP A 54 -6.81 -5.04 3.20
N LEU A 55 -7.84 -5.33 3.99
CA LEU A 55 -8.95 -6.22 3.64
C LEU A 55 -10.31 -5.51 3.70
N ASP A 56 -10.35 -4.18 3.61
CA ASP A 56 -11.58 -3.38 3.67
C ASP A 56 -12.27 -3.17 2.29
N GLY A 57 -11.62 -3.64 1.21
CA GLY A 57 -12.12 -3.49 -0.15
C GLY A 57 -11.05 -3.57 -1.24
N ASP A 58 -9.77 -3.65 -0.87
CA ASP A 58 -8.65 -3.69 -1.82
C ASP A 58 -8.70 -4.85 -2.81
N TYR A 59 -8.39 -4.52 -4.06
CA TYR A 59 -8.22 -5.51 -5.13
C TYR A 59 -6.75 -5.82 -5.36
N TYR A 60 -6.45 -7.12 -5.42
CA TYR A 60 -5.11 -7.62 -5.66
C TYR A 60 -4.98 -8.16 -7.07
N PHE A 61 -3.96 -7.69 -7.79
CA PHE A 61 -3.60 -8.29 -9.07
C PHE A 61 -2.87 -9.62 -8.83
N VAL A 62 -3.44 -10.71 -9.34
CA VAL A 62 -2.87 -12.05 -9.25
C VAL A 62 -2.55 -12.55 -10.64
N CYS A 63 -1.30 -12.93 -10.86
CA CYS A 63 -0.81 -13.51 -12.11
C CYS A 63 -0.21 -14.89 -11.84
N TRP A 64 -0.65 -15.88 -12.61
CA TRP A 64 -0.14 -17.25 -12.57
C TRP A 64 0.44 -17.70 -13.93
N ASP A 65 0.64 -16.77 -14.87
CA ASP A 65 1.24 -17.08 -16.17
C ASP A 65 2.73 -17.40 -16.00
N GLU A 66 3.11 -18.63 -16.31
CA GLU A 66 4.49 -19.12 -16.14
C GLU A 66 5.51 -18.33 -16.97
N ASN A 67 5.15 -17.85 -18.16
CA ASN A 67 6.06 -17.08 -19.01
C ASN A 67 6.35 -15.71 -18.39
N ILE A 68 5.33 -15.07 -17.81
CA ILE A 68 5.53 -13.80 -17.09
C ILE A 68 6.35 -14.06 -15.82
N LEU A 69 5.96 -15.05 -15.03
CA LEU A 69 6.60 -15.35 -13.74
C LEU A 69 8.07 -15.77 -13.88
N ALA A 70 8.45 -16.43 -14.98
CA ALA A 70 9.85 -16.79 -15.26
C ALA A 70 10.81 -15.59 -15.34
N HIS A 71 10.28 -14.40 -15.62
CA HIS A 71 11.06 -13.16 -15.72
C HIS A 71 10.98 -12.30 -14.45
N VAL A 72 10.17 -12.68 -13.47
CA VAL A 72 10.01 -11.95 -12.21
C VAL A 72 11.07 -12.42 -11.20
N LYS A 73 11.84 -11.47 -10.67
CA LYS A 73 12.80 -11.75 -9.60
C LYS A 73 12.16 -11.46 -8.23
N PRO A 74 12.13 -12.43 -7.30
CA PRO A 74 11.69 -12.18 -5.94
C PRO A 74 12.54 -11.08 -5.29
N ARG A 75 11.89 -10.21 -4.52
CA ARG A 75 12.58 -9.17 -3.75
C ARG A 75 12.19 -9.32 -2.29
N ASP A 76 13.19 -9.27 -1.42
CA ASP A 76 12.94 -9.19 0.00
C ASP A 76 12.31 -7.85 0.33
N VAL A 77 11.33 -7.87 1.23
CA VAL A 77 10.78 -6.64 1.77
C VAL A 77 11.89 -6.00 2.60
N ALA A 78 12.32 -4.79 2.24
CA ALA A 78 13.11 -3.98 3.15
C ALA A 78 12.32 -3.93 4.46
N LYS A 79 12.93 -4.38 5.58
CA LYS A 79 12.27 -4.38 6.89
C LYS A 79 11.67 -2.99 7.07
N ALA A 80 10.35 -2.89 6.99
CA ALA A 80 9.67 -1.62 7.20
C ALA A 80 10.07 -1.17 8.61
N THR A 81 10.98 -0.21 8.69
CA THR A 81 11.30 0.46 9.94
C THR A 81 10.01 1.16 10.34
N LYS A 82 9.26 0.50 11.23
CA LYS A 82 8.08 1.06 11.90
C LYS A 82 8.38 2.39 12.61
N GLU A 83 9.64 2.79 12.68
CA GLU A 83 10.13 4.04 13.28
C GLU A 83 9.50 5.28 12.62
N SER A 84 9.23 5.28 11.32
CA SER A 84 8.61 6.46 10.67
C SER A 84 7.11 6.58 10.91
N ARG A 85 6.39 5.50 11.25
CA ARG A 85 4.92 5.52 11.45
C ARG A 85 4.50 5.84 12.88
N ARG A 86 5.39 5.70 13.87
CA ARG A 86 5.06 5.95 15.29
C ARG A 86 5.36 7.37 15.78
N ALA A 87 6.18 8.14 15.08
CA ALA A 87 6.61 9.45 15.58
C ALA A 87 5.49 10.51 15.61
N ASN A 88 4.43 10.35 14.81
CA ASN A 88 3.34 11.36 14.72
C ASN A 88 1.98 10.88 15.23
N ALA A 89 1.87 9.65 15.73
CA ALA A 89 0.65 9.15 16.37
C ALA A 89 0.61 9.53 17.87
N SER A 90 0.99 10.76 18.23
CA SER A 90 0.41 11.35 19.43
C SER A 90 -1.04 11.66 19.04
N ALA A 91 -1.93 10.69 19.24
CA ALA A 91 -3.36 10.97 19.27
C ALA A 91 -3.55 12.10 20.26
N ARG A 92 -3.68 13.34 19.75
CA ARG A 92 -4.23 14.41 20.55
C ARG A 92 -5.62 13.91 20.87
N ASP A 93 -5.86 13.64 22.15
CA ASP A 93 -7.18 13.34 22.66
C ASP A 93 -8.02 14.62 22.53
N VAL A 94 -8.43 14.92 21.30
CA VAL A 94 -9.24 16.09 20.98
C VAL A 94 -10.66 15.69 21.31
N THR A 95 -11.06 15.93 22.55
CA THR A 95 -12.47 16.04 22.88
C THR A 95 -13.01 17.23 22.12
N LEU A 96 -13.68 16.99 20.99
CA LEU A 96 -14.18 18.04 20.09
C LEU A 96 -15.31 18.90 20.72
N GLY A 97 -15.66 18.66 21.98
CA GLY A 97 -16.62 19.44 22.77
C GLY A 97 -17.98 19.56 22.09
N GLU A 98 -18.79 20.52 22.52
CA GLU A 98 -20.10 20.81 21.90
C GLU A 98 -19.99 21.50 20.53
N GLN A 99 -18.80 21.99 20.17
CA GLN A 99 -18.53 22.76 18.95
C GLN A 99 -18.08 21.89 17.76
N TRP A 100 -17.96 20.57 17.94
CA TRP A 100 -17.49 19.64 16.92
C TRP A 100 -18.22 19.79 15.58
N LEU A 101 -19.53 20.03 15.63
CA LEU A 101 -20.36 20.15 14.44
C LEU A 101 -20.03 21.43 13.66
N VAL A 102 -19.78 22.53 14.37
CA VAL A 102 -19.44 23.82 13.76
C VAL A 102 -18.07 23.75 13.11
N GLU A 103 -17.08 23.14 13.77
CA GLU A 103 -15.74 22.95 13.18
C GLU A 103 -15.76 21.99 11.99
N ALA A 104 -16.54 20.91 12.05
CA ALA A 104 -16.73 20.01 10.92
C ALA A 104 -17.35 20.73 9.72
N GLN A 105 -18.41 21.52 9.95
CA GLN A 105 -19.05 22.32 8.91
C GLN A 105 -18.09 23.36 8.33
N ARG A 106 -17.30 24.05 9.17
CA ARG A 106 -16.29 25.01 8.72
C ARG A 106 -15.24 24.35 7.85
N HIS A 107 -14.80 23.14 8.21
CA HIS A 107 -13.85 22.37 7.42
C HIS A 107 -14.45 21.89 6.09
N MET A 108 -15.69 21.39 6.08
CA MET A 108 -16.39 20.99 4.84
C MET A 108 -16.62 22.17 3.87
N LEU A 109 -16.72 23.39 4.37
CA LEU A 109 -16.88 24.61 3.58
C LEU A 109 -15.54 25.20 3.09
N ASP A 110 -14.41 24.68 3.57
CA ASP A 110 -13.09 25.14 3.16
C ASP A 110 -12.72 24.60 1.77
N VAL A 111 -12.98 25.41 0.75
CA VAL A 111 -12.65 25.10 -0.65
C VAL A 111 -11.14 24.91 -0.86
N SER A 112 -10.29 25.40 0.04
CA SER A 112 -8.85 25.17 -0.02
C SER A 112 -8.46 23.75 0.42
N ALA A 113 -9.20 23.16 1.36
CA ALA A 113 -9.04 21.75 1.75
C ALA A 113 -9.40 20.79 0.59
N LEU A 114 -10.30 21.19 -0.31
CA LEU A 114 -10.62 20.41 -1.53
C LEU A 114 -9.46 20.37 -2.55
N ARG A 115 -8.42 21.20 -2.41
CA ARG A 115 -7.25 21.22 -3.31
C ARG A 115 -6.14 20.25 -2.91
N GLU A 116 -6.30 19.54 -1.78
CA GLU A 116 -5.24 18.72 -1.16
C GLU A 116 -4.75 17.55 -2.03
N ASN A 117 -5.48 17.20 -3.10
CA ASN A 117 -5.12 16.08 -4.00
C ASN A 117 -4.35 16.44 -5.28
N ILE A 118 -4.03 17.72 -5.51
CA ILE A 118 -3.36 18.13 -6.76
C ILE A 118 -1.97 17.48 -6.90
N ASP A 119 -1.31 17.22 -5.78
CA ASP A 119 0.08 16.76 -5.80
C ASP A 119 0.20 15.24 -6.00
N VAL A 120 -0.83 14.45 -5.69
CA VAL A 120 -0.87 12.99 -5.95
C VAL A 120 -0.60 12.70 -7.43
N CYS A 121 -1.32 13.38 -8.34
CA CYS A 121 -1.13 13.20 -9.78
C CYS A 121 0.24 13.68 -10.26
N LYS A 122 0.77 14.77 -9.68
CA LYS A 122 2.11 15.28 -10.05
C LYS A 122 3.20 14.31 -9.63
N LEU A 123 3.12 13.79 -8.41
CA LEU A 123 4.07 12.81 -7.86
C LEU A 123 4.06 11.53 -8.69
N TYR A 124 2.88 11.01 -9.03
CA TYR A 124 2.76 9.86 -9.92
C TYR A 124 3.42 10.11 -11.29
N ARG A 125 3.14 11.24 -11.94
CA ARG A 125 3.73 11.57 -13.24
C ARG A 125 5.25 11.72 -13.17
N ARG A 126 5.78 12.28 -12.09
CA ARG A 126 7.23 12.40 -11.88
C ARG A 126 7.88 11.05 -11.64
N TRP A 127 7.25 10.20 -10.84
CA TRP A 127 7.65 8.81 -10.66
C TRP A 127 7.70 8.06 -11.99
N GLU A 128 6.63 8.13 -12.77
CA GLU A 128 6.53 7.46 -14.08
C GLU A 128 7.60 7.97 -15.06
N GLN A 129 7.79 9.30 -15.11
CA GLN A 129 8.83 9.90 -15.94
C GLN A 129 10.21 9.37 -15.57
N CYS A 130 10.56 9.36 -14.28
CA CYS A 130 11.84 8.87 -13.79
C CYS A 130 12.06 7.40 -14.14
N CYS A 131 11.04 6.55 -13.95
CA CYS A 131 11.10 5.13 -14.28
C CYS A 131 11.33 4.87 -15.78
N ARG A 132 10.85 5.76 -16.65
CA ARG A 132 11.04 5.63 -18.11
C ARG A 132 12.38 6.15 -18.59
N THR A 133 12.93 7.18 -17.94
CA THR A 133 14.17 7.83 -18.37
C THR A 133 15.42 7.23 -17.74
N SER A 134 15.31 6.70 -16.52
CA SER A 134 16.45 6.12 -15.82
C SER A 134 16.76 4.71 -16.36
N GLN A 135 18.06 4.41 -16.52
CA GLN A 135 18.51 3.06 -16.84
C GLN A 135 18.18 2.05 -15.74
N SER A 136 18.07 2.52 -14.49
CA SER A 136 17.70 1.72 -13.32
C SER A 136 16.17 1.58 -13.16
N GLY A 137 15.38 2.28 -13.97
CA GLY A 137 13.91 2.21 -13.93
C GLY A 137 13.34 2.52 -12.54
N MET A 138 12.55 1.61 -11.99
CA MET A 138 11.95 1.73 -10.66
C MET A 138 12.95 1.62 -9.50
N ASP A 139 14.17 1.13 -9.76
CA ASP A 139 15.24 1.07 -8.74
C ASP A 139 15.98 2.39 -8.59
N ASP A 140 15.69 3.38 -9.43
CA ASP A 140 16.27 4.71 -9.33
C ASP A 140 15.95 5.38 -7.98
N PRO A 141 16.93 5.96 -7.26
CA PRO A 141 16.71 6.61 -5.98
C PRO A 141 15.62 7.71 -6.04
N ASP A 142 15.56 8.48 -7.12
CA ASP A 142 14.56 9.53 -7.29
C ASP A 142 13.18 8.93 -7.54
N ALA A 143 13.09 7.85 -8.33
CA ALA A 143 11.84 7.11 -8.50
C ALA A 143 11.34 6.59 -7.14
N ARG A 144 12.22 6.03 -6.32
CA ARG A 144 11.84 5.54 -4.98
C ARG A 144 11.36 6.68 -4.08
N CYS A 145 12.03 7.84 -4.12
CA CYS A 145 11.62 9.02 -3.38
C CYS A 145 10.24 9.53 -3.82
N TYR A 146 9.97 9.60 -5.12
CA TYR A 146 8.63 9.98 -5.62
C TYR A 146 7.57 8.93 -5.26
N ALA A 147 7.90 7.64 -5.25
CA ALA A 147 6.99 6.58 -4.82
C ALA A 147 6.65 6.70 -3.32
N ASP A 148 7.64 7.00 -2.48
CA ASP A 148 7.45 7.25 -1.05
C ASP A 148 6.60 8.48 -0.80
N ALA A 149 6.91 9.59 -1.48
CA ALA A 149 6.14 10.82 -1.40
C ALA A 149 4.71 10.62 -1.90
N TYR A 150 4.49 9.78 -2.91
CA TYR A 150 3.17 9.44 -3.42
C TYR A 150 2.34 8.62 -2.42
N VAL A 151 2.93 7.58 -1.79
CA VAL A 151 2.23 6.79 -0.76
C VAL A 151 1.88 7.68 0.43
N GLN A 152 2.84 8.50 0.85
CA GLN A 152 2.61 9.56 1.80
C GLN A 152 1.40 10.40 1.33
N ALA A 153 1.44 10.97 0.12
CA ALA A 153 0.39 11.80 -0.49
C ALA A 153 -1.04 11.24 -0.42
N LEU A 154 -1.20 9.92 -0.52
CA LEU A 154 -2.50 9.25 -0.41
C LEU A 154 -3.04 9.19 1.02
N GLU A 155 -2.16 9.21 2.02
CA GLU A 155 -2.51 9.08 3.44
C GLU A 155 -2.80 10.43 4.13
N HIS A 156 -2.53 11.58 3.49
CA HIS A 156 -2.82 12.95 4.01
C HIS A 156 -4.27 12.98 4.39
N ASP A 157 -5.10 12.57 3.45
CA ASP A 157 -6.52 12.84 3.48
C ASP A 157 -7.17 12.00 4.58
N LYS A 158 -6.50 10.91 4.98
CA LYS A 158 -6.92 10.02 6.07
C LYS A 158 -6.39 10.46 7.43
N HIS A 159 -5.20 11.06 7.50
CA HIS A 159 -4.45 11.23 8.76
C HIS A 159 -3.91 12.65 9.06
N GLY A 160 -4.07 13.62 8.15
CA GLY A 160 -3.79 15.04 8.36
C GLY A 160 -2.31 15.41 8.59
N SER A 161 -1.36 14.55 8.21
CA SER A 161 0.08 14.74 8.46
C SER A 161 0.84 15.14 7.20
N GLY A 162 1.62 16.22 7.25
CA GLY A 162 2.42 16.70 6.11
C GLY A 162 3.54 15.75 5.65
N TYR A 163 4.02 15.94 4.43
CA TYR A 163 4.95 15.02 3.76
C TYR A 163 6.39 15.48 3.71
N HIS A 164 7.30 14.52 3.83
CA HIS A 164 8.74 14.75 3.77
C HIS A 164 9.34 14.02 2.58
N MET A 165 9.93 14.78 1.65
CA MET A 165 10.84 14.23 0.65
C MET A 165 12.26 14.25 1.20
N GLY A 166 12.98 13.13 1.04
CA GLY A 166 14.40 13.06 1.37
C GLY A 166 15.25 14.01 0.51
N PRO A 167 16.52 14.26 0.89
CA PRO A 167 17.41 15.13 0.13
C PRO A 167 17.59 14.58 -1.29
N LYS A 168 17.42 15.46 -2.30
CA LYS A 168 17.66 15.12 -3.70
C LYS A 168 19.14 14.81 -3.89
N THR A 169 19.44 13.69 -4.53
CA THR A 169 20.81 13.40 -4.98
C THR A 169 20.99 14.10 -6.33
N THR A 170 21.33 15.38 -6.30
CA THR A 170 21.75 16.10 -7.51
C THR A 170 23.00 15.42 -8.06
N MET A 171 22.89 14.79 -9.23
CA MET A 171 24.00 14.61 -10.17
C MET A 171 24.07 15.82 -11.10
#